data_AF-A0A965GZF2-F1
#
_entry.id   AF-A0A965GZF2-F1
#
_cell.length_a   1.000
_cell.length_b   1.000
_cell.length_c   1.000
_cell.angle_alpha   90.00
_cell.angle_beta   90.00
_cell.angle_gamma   90.00
#
_symmetry.space_group_name_H-M   'P 1'
#
loop_
_entity.id
_entity.type
_entity.pdbx_description
1 polymer ?
#
loop_
_entity_poly.entity_id
_entity_poly.type
_entity_poly.pdbx_seq_one_letter_code
_entity_poly.pdbx_strand_id
1 'polypeptide(L)'
;MDFGIGLLLVGLLIGLVMLGAPIGVTLILLALCGTWALRGDLEIAIRLVGSGALTSIAEYVFSVIPLFVLMGTLVSLSGVGRDTFSVAQWLLQRVQGGLGVATVAANALFAAVTGVSVASASLFSQVAVPPMIRFGYSMRF
;
A
#
# COMPACT_ATOMS: atom_id res chain seq x y z
N MET A 1 11.37 17.82 26.40
CA MET A 1 11.24 16.82 25.33
C MET A 1 12.48 15.94 25.42
N ASP A 2 12.38 14.83 26.12
CA ASP A 2 13.51 13.96 26.40
C ASP A 2 13.82 13.13 25.15
N PHE A 3 14.76 13.61 24.33
CA PHE A 3 15.24 12.93 23.12
C PHE A 3 15.58 11.44 23.36
N GLY A 4 15.96 11.08 24.59
CA GLY A 4 16.21 9.70 25.01
C GLY A 4 14.98 8.78 24.88
N ILE A 5 13.78 9.25 25.23
CA ILE A 5 12.55 8.46 25.11
C ILE A 5 12.20 8.26 23.64
N GLY A 6 12.39 9.29 22.81
CA GLY A 6 12.18 9.22 21.36
C GLY A 6 13.10 8.20 20.69
N LEU A 7 14.39 8.21 21.02
CA LEU A 7 15.36 7.27 20.46
C LEU A 7 15.07 5.81 20.88
N LEU A 8 14.63 5.61 22.13
CA LEU A 8 14.30 4.30 22.67
C LEU A 8 13.07 3.70 21.99
N LEU A 9 12.03 4.51 21.74
CA LEU A 9 10.83 4.09 21.01
C LEU A 9 11.15 3.72 19.55
N VAL A 10 12.01 4.49 18.87
CA VAL A 10 12.45 4.17 17.51
C VAL A 10 13.25 2.86 17.48
N GLY A 11 14.16 2.66 18.44
CA GLY A 11 14.89 1.40 18.57
C GLY A 11 13.98 0.20 18.84
N LEU A 12 12.98 0.37 19.71
CA LEU A 12 11.99 -0.67 20.02
C LEU A 12 11.11 -1.01 18.80
N LEU A 13 10.71 0.01 18.01
CA LEU A 13 9.97 -0.17 16.77
C LEU A 13 10.77 -1.05 15.79
N ILE A 14 12.02 -0.67 15.52
CA ILE A 14 12.87 -1.41 14.59
C ILE A 14 13.08 -2.84 15.09
N GLY A 15 13.31 -3.02 16.40
CA GLY A 15 13.48 -4.33 17.02
C GLY A 15 12.25 -5.24 16.89
N LEU A 16 11.05 -4.74 17.16
CA LEU A 16 9.81 -5.53 17.04
C LEU A 16 9.50 -5.91 15.59
N VAL A 17 9.72 -4.97 14.66
CA VAL A 17 9.51 -5.22 13.23
C VAL A 17 10.49 -6.28 12.71
N MET A 18 11.75 -6.23 13.12
CA MET A 18 12.75 -7.26 12.79
C MET A 18 12.38 -8.64 13.36
N LEU A 19 11.70 -8.67 14.51
CA LEU A 19 11.19 -9.92 15.12
C LEU A 19 9.99 -10.52 14.37
N GLY A 20 9.49 -9.85 13.33
CA GLY A 20 8.32 -10.28 12.56
C GLY A 20 6.99 -9.91 13.21
N ALA A 21 6.97 -9.01 14.19
CA ALA A 21 5.71 -8.56 14.78
C ALA A 21 4.89 -7.75 13.75
N PRO A 22 3.55 -7.91 13.72
CA PRO A 22 2.70 -7.11 12.85
C PRO A 22 2.86 -5.62 13.18
N ILE A 23 3.18 -4.84 12.14
CA ILE A 23 3.52 -3.41 12.26
C ILE A 23 2.39 -2.64 12.96
N GLY A 24 1.13 -2.96 12.68
CA GLY A 24 -0.02 -2.32 13.33
C GLY A 24 -0.05 -2.50 14.85
N VAL A 25 0.20 -3.71 15.36
CA VAL A 25 0.25 -3.98 16.80
C VAL A 25 1.43 -3.26 17.44
N THR A 26 2.56 -3.25 16.75
CA THR A 26 3.79 -2.57 17.18
C THR A 26 3.56 -1.06 17.33
N LEU A 27 2.92 -0.41 16.35
CA LEU A 27 2.60 1.02 16.38
C LEU A 27 1.61 1.36 17.50
N ILE A 28 0.59 0.54 17.73
CA ILE A 28 -0.38 0.74 18.82
C ILE A 28 0.32 0.66 20.19
N LEU A 29 1.15 -0.37 20.40
CA LEU A 29 1.90 -0.56 21.65
C LEU A 29 2.89 0.58 21.90
N LEU A 30 3.61 1.01 20.86
CA LEU A 30 4.53 2.14 20.94
C LEU A 30 3.82 3.46 21.20
N ALA A 31 2.66 3.68 20.57
CA ALA A 31 1.86 4.87 20.81
C ALA A 31 1.34 4.89 22.26
N LEU A 32 0.87 3.75 22.79
CA LEU A 32 0.47 3.61 24.20
C LEU A 32 1.66 3.83 25.16
N CYS A 33 2.77 3.10 24.99
CA CYS A 33 3.96 3.22 25.84
C CYS A 33 4.59 4.61 25.77
N GLY A 34 4.69 5.19 24.57
CA GLY A 34 5.26 6.52 24.38
C GLY A 34 4.40 7.60 25.00
N THR A 35 3.08 7.59 24.76
CA THR A 35 2.18 8.59 25.35
C THR A 35 2.07 8.46 26.87
N TRP A 36 2.10 7.23 27.40
CA TRP A 36 2.15 6.97 28.84
C TRP A 36 3.45 7.49 29.47
N ALA A 37 4.61 7.21 28.85
CA ALA A 37 5.91 7.69 29.33
C ALA A 37 6.06 9.22 29.28
N LEU A 38 5.38 9.90 28.35
CA LEU A 38 5.45 11.36 28.21
C LEU A 38 4.44 12.12 29.09
N ARG A 39 3.27 11.55 29.39
CA ARG A 39 2.18 12.27 30.08
C ARG A 39 1.78 11.69 31.43
N GLY A 40 2.20 10.48 31.79
CA GLY A 40 1.89 9.84 33.08
C GLY A 40 0.44 9.38 33.27
N ASP A 41 -0.51 9.88 32.48
CA ASP A 41 -1.94 9.53 32.54
C ASP A 41 -2.34 8.48 31.50
N LEU A 42 -2.84 7.34 31.99
CA LEU A 42 -3.31 6.23 31.16
C LEU A 42 -4.55 6.60 30.32
N GLU A 43 -5.42 7.49 30.84
CA GLU A 43 -6.64 7.90 30.14
C GLU A 43 -6.35 8.73 28.89
N ILE A 44 -5.32 9.60 28.95
CA ILE A 44 -4.91 10.43 27.82
C ILE A 44 -4.24 9.57 26.74
N ALA A 45 -3.43 8.57 27.14
CA ALA A 45 -2.80 7.63 26.23
C ALA A 45 -3.84 6.83 25.42
N ILE A 46 -4.85 6.27 26.10
CA ILE A 46 -5.92 5.50 25.46
C ILE A 46 -6.75 6.38 24.52
N ARG A 47 -7.09 7.61 24.94
CA ARG A 47 -7.83 8.57 24.10
C ARG A 47 -7.03 8.97 22.85
N LEU A 48 -5.73 9.22 22.97
CA LEU A 48 -4.88 9.56 21.82
C LEU A 48 -4.81 8.40 20.82
N VAL A 49 -4.58 7.18 21.32
CA VAL A 49 -4.50 5.98 20.47
C VAL A 49 -5.85 5.70 19.80
N GLY A 50 -6.95 5.83 20.53
CA GLY A 50 -8.31 5.71 19.97
C GLY A 50 -8.60 6.75 18.88
N SER A 51 -8.20 8.00 19.09
CA SER A 51 -8.36 9.05 18.07
C SER A 51 -7.49 8.82 16.83
N GLY A 52 -6.23 8.39 17.01
CA GLY A 52 -5.34 8.05 15.90
C GLY A 52 -5.84 6.86 15.09
N ALA A 53 -6.41 5.86 15.76
CA ALA A 53 -7.04 4.72 15.08
C ALA A 53 -8.26 5.15 14.25
N LEU A 54 -9.12 6.03 14.78
CA LEU A 54 -10.26 6.57 14.04
C LEU A 54 -9.82 7.38 12.81
N THR A 55 -8.79 8.22 12.94
CA THR A 55 -8.22 8.95 11.80
C THR A 55 -7.60 8.01 10.77
N SER A 56 -6.98 6.90 11.21
CA SER A 56 -6.41 5.89 10.31
C SER A 56 -7.48 5.11 9.55
N ILE A 57 -8.63 4.82 10.18
CA ILE A 57 -9.76 4.15 9.50
C ILE A 57 -10.46 5.11 8.53
N ALA A 58 -10.52 6.41 8.88
CA ALA A 58 -11.00 7.46 8.00
C ALA A 58 -9.97 7.91 6.95
N GLU A 59 -8.84 7.20 6.81
CA GLU A 59 -7.85 7.54 5.80
C GLU A 59 -8.44 7.48 4.40
N TYR A 60 -7.98 8.44 3.59
CA TYR A 60 -8.25 8.56 2.17
C TYR A 60 -8.16 7.21 1.43
N VAL A 61 -7.20 6.36 1.80
CA VAL A 61 -6.93 5.03 1.21
C VAL A 61 -8.18 4.17 1.10
N PHE A 62 -9.00 4.09 2.15
CA PHE A 62 -10.20 3.24 2.14
C PHE A 62 -11.28 3.77 1.19
N SER A 63 -11.31 5.08 0.94
CA SER A 63 -12.25 5.71 0.00
C SER A 63 -11.79 5.54 -1.45
N VAL A 64 -10.48 5.52 -1.71
CA VAL A 64 -9.96 5.37 -3.09
C VAL A 64 -10.00 3.92 -3.59
N ILE A 65 -9.92 2.90 -2.71
CA ILE A 65 -9.93 1.49 -3.13
C ILE A 65 -11.16 1.15 -4.02
N PRO A 66 -12.41 1.47 -3.64
CA PRO A 66 -13.57 1.21 -4.50
C PRO A 66 -13.55 1.98 -5.83
N LEU A 67 -13.11 3.25 -5.82
CA LEU A 67 -12.98 4.09 -7.01
C LEU A 67 -11.98 3.48 -8.00
N PHE A 68 -10.89 2.93 -7.48
CA PHE A 68 -9.87 2.27 -8.26
C PHE A 68 -10.33 0.92 -8.83
N VAL A 69 -11.06 0.13 -8.05
CA VAL A 69 -11.73 -1.08 -8.56
C VAL A 69 -12.73 -0.72 -9.66
N LEU A 70 -13.53 0.33 -9.47
CA LEU A 70 -14.46 0.82 -10.47
C LEU A 70 -13.73 1.22 -11.76
N MET A 71 -12.63 1.97 -11.65
CA MET A 71 -11.79 2.35 -12.80
C MET A 71 -11.25 1.11 -13.53
N GLY A 72 -10.70 0.12 -12.81
CA GLY A 72 -10.23 -1.13 -13.40
C GLY A 72 -11.33 -1.87 -14.16
N THR A 73 -12.54 -1.91 -13.59
CA THR A 73 -13.71 -2.56 -14.19
C THR A 73 -14.19 -1.80 -15.44
N LEU A 74 -14.22 -0.46 -15.41
CA LEU A 74 -14.57 0.39 -16.56
C LEU A 74 -13.56 0.25 -17.72
N VAL A 75 -12.26 0.20 -17.41
CA VAL A 75 -11.20 -0.03 -18.42
C VAL A 75 -11.34 -1.42 -19.05
N SER A 76 -11.70 -2.43 -18.26
CA SER A 76 -11.94 -3.79 -18.77
C SER A 76 -13.20 -3.87 -19.64
N LEU A 77 -14.28 -3.16 -19.29
CA LEU A 77 -15.56 -3.19 -20.02
C LEU A 77 -15.55 -2.34 -21.29
N SER A 78 -14.88 -1.19 -21.29
CA SER A 78 -14.87 -0.23 -22.40
C SER A 78 -14.02 -0.67 -23.61
N GLY A 79 -13.26 -1.76 -23.49
CA GLY A 79 -12.35 -2.22 -24.56
C GLY A 79 -11.09 -1.36 -24.73
N VAL A 80 -11.03 -0.17 -24.13
CA VAL A 80 -9.87 0.74 -24.17
C VAL A 80 -8.63 0.08 -23.57
N GLY A 81 -8.80 -0.74 -22.53
CA GLY A 81 -7.69 -1.53 -21.98
C GLY A 81 -7.01 -2.42 -23.02
N ARG A 82 -7.77 -2.93 -24.01
CA ARG A 82 -7.26 -3.78 -25.09
C ARG A 82 -6.41 -2.99 -26.09
N ASP A 83 -6.87 -1.81 -26.47
CA ASP A 83 -6.16 -0.93 -27.41
C ASP A 83 -4.91 -0.32 -26.77
N THR A 84 -4.99 0.00 -25.48
CA THR A 84 -3.83 0.50 -24.73
C THR A 84 -2.79 -0.61 -24.55
N PHE A 85 -3.22 -1.85 -24.28
CA PHE A 85 -2.30 -2.99 -24.20
C PHE A 85 -1.67 -3.36 -25.54
N SER A 86 -2.41 -3.28 -26.65
CA SER A 86 -1.85 -3.57 -27.98
C SER A 86 -0.80 -2.53 -28.38
N VAL A 87 -1.03 -1.24 -28.08
CA VAL A 87 -0.03 -0.18 -28.28
C VAL A 87 1.18 -0.36 -27.37
N ALA A 88 0.97 -0.68 -26.09
CA ALA A 88 2.05 -0.97 -25.14
C ALA A 88 2.87 -2.19 -25.57
N GLN A 89 2.22 -3.26 -26.05
CA GLN A 89 2.89 -4.43 -26.60
C GLN A 89 3.71 -4.08 -27.83
N TRP A 90 3.19 -3.24 -28.72
CA TRP A 90 3.91 -2.80 -29.91
C TRP A 90 5.14 -1.94 -29.56
N LEU A 91 5.05 -1.09 -28.53
CA LEU A 91 6.19 -0.35 -28.01
C LEU A 91 7.24 -1.26 -27.35
N LEU A 92 6.79 -2.29 -26.63
CA LEU A 92 7.64 -3.19 -25.84
C LEU A 92 8.05 -4.47 -26.58
N GLN A 93 7.73 -4.59 -27.88
CA GLN A 93 7.96 -5.77 -28.70
C GLN A 93 9.44 -6.21 -28.76
N ARG A 94 10.40 -5.30 -28.49
CA ARG A 94 11.84 -5.59 -28.49
C ARG A 94 12.35 -6.20 -27.17
N VAL A 95 11.54 -6.26 -26.12
CA VAL A 95 11.95 -6.74 -24.79
C VAL A 95 11.11 -7.98 -24.43
N GLN A 96 11.74 -9.15 -24.37
CA GLN A 96 11.09 -10.36 -23.86
C GLN A 96 10.62 -10.11 -22.41
N GLY A 97 9.31 -10.23 -22.16
CA GLY A 97 8.71 -9.92 -20.85
C GLY A 97 8.42 -8.43 -20.57
N GLY A 98 8.58 -7.54 -21.56
CA GLY A 98 8.48 -6.08 -21.38
C GLY A 98 7.17 -5.58 -20.77
N LEU A 99 6.06 -6.28 -21.00
CA LEU A 99 4.74 -5.97 -20.43
C LEU A 99 4.67 -6.14 -18.91
N GLY A 100 5.34 -7.17 -18.37
CA GLY A 100 5.45 -7.38 -16.94
C GLY A 100 6.33 -6.31 -16.29
N VAL A 101 7.47 -6.00 -16.92
CA VAL A 101 8.40 -4.95 -16.43
C VAL A 101 7.73 -3.58 -16.44
N ALA A 102 6.97 -3.24 -17.49
CA ALA A 102 6.25 -1.98 -17.58
C ALA A 102 5.16 -1.86 -16.50
N THR A 103 4.45 -2.95 -16.20
CA THR A 103 3.44 -2.98 -15.14
C THR A 103 4.06 -2.82 -13.76
N VAL A 104 5.17 -3.51 -13.49
CA VAL A 104 5.90 -3.39 -12.21
C VAL A 104 6.49 -1.98 -12.06
N ALA A 105 7.07 -1.42 -13.11
CA ALA A 105 7.62 -0.05 -13.10
C ALA A 105 6.52 1.00 -12.89
N ALA A 106 5.38 0.86 -13.57
CA ALA A 106 4.23 1.75 -13.38
C ALA A 106 3.66 1.65 -11.96
N ASN A 107 3.52 0.43 -11.42
CA ASN A 107 3.10 0.21 -10.04
C ASN A 107 4.09 0.79 -9.03
N ALA A 108 5.40 0.62 -9.25
CA ALA A 108 6.43 1.15 -8.36
C ALA A 108 6.44 2.70 -8.37
N LEU A 109 6.32 3.31 -9.55
CA LEU A 109 6.25 4.77 -9.69
C LEU A 109 4.97 5.33 -9.04
N PHE A 110 3.83 4.68 -9.23
CA PHE A 110 2.57 5.09 -8.64
C PHE A 110 2.55 4.92 -7.13
N ALA A 111 3.08 3.80 -6.60
CA ALA A 111 3.26 3.60 -5.17
C ALA A 111 4.21 4.62 -4.54
N ALA A 112 5.26 5.02 -5.26
CA ALA A 112 6.20 6.05 -4.81
C ALA A 112 5.56 7.45 -4.75
N VAL A 113 4.70 7.79 -5.72
CA VAL A 113 4.00 9.10 -5.76
C VAL A 113 2.84 9.15 -4.76
N THR A 114 2.08 8.08 -4.63
CA THR A 114 0.89 8.04 -3.76
C THR A 114 1.23 7.74 -2.30
N GLY A 115 2.41 7.18 -2.01
CA GLY A 115 2.82 6.78 -0.66
C GLY A 115 2.02 5.60 -0.09
N VAL A 116 1.10 5.01 -0.86
CA VAL A 116 0.15 3.98 -0.41
C VAL A 116 0.30 2.73 -1.26
N SER A 117 1.09 1.77 -0.77
CA SER A 117 1.39 0.52 -1.50
C SER A 117 0.15 -0.36 -1.72
N VAL A 118 -0.80 -0.39 -0.77
CA VAL A 118 -1.99 -1.24 -0.84
C VAL A 118 -2.95 -0.80 -1.96
N ALA A 119 -3.15 0.50 -2.13
CA ALA A 119 -4.00 1.06 -3.19
C ALA A 119 -3.37 0.89 -4.58
N SER A 120 -2.05 1.03 -4.69
CA SER A 120 -1.34 0.76 -5.95
C SER A 120 -1.44 -0.72 -6.33
N ALA A 121 -1.19 -1.63 -5.40
CA ALA A 121 -1.26 -3.07 -5.68
C ALA A 121 -2.65 -3.52 -6.15
N SER A 122 -3.74 -3.01 -5.56
CA SER A 122 -5.11 -3.38 -5.95
C SER A 122 -5.48 -2.85 -7.35
N LEU A 123 -5.05 -1.64 -7.70
CA LEU A 123 -5.22 -1.06 -9.02
C LEU A 123 -4.53 -1.86 -10.12
N PHE A 124 -3.22 -2.02 -9.97
CA PHE A 124 -2.39 -2.58 -11.04
C PHE A 124 -2.64 -4.07 -11.21
N SER A 125 -3.00 -4.79 -10.15
CA SER A 125 -3.49 -6.17 -10.28
C SER A 125 -4.77 -6.24 -11.10
N GLN A 126 -5.77 -5.38 -10.87
CA GLN A 126 -6.99 -5.41 -11.69
C GLN A 126 -6.77 -5.01 -13.16
N VAL A 127 -5.86 -4.07 -13.42
CA VAL A 127 -5.56 -3.64 -14.80
C VAL A 127 -4.68 -4.65 -15.54
N ALA A 128 -3.72 -5.30 -14.86
CA ALA A 128 -2.73 -6.18 -15.47
C ALA A 128 -3.19 -7.65 -15.59
N VAL A 129 -3.99 -8.15 -14.65
CA VAL A 129 -4.47 -9.55 -14.64
C VAL A 129 -5.25 -9.92 -15.91
N PRO A 130 -6.29 -9.18 -16.35
CA PRO A 130 -7.07 -9.56 -17.53
C PRO A 130 -6.23 -9.74 -18.82
N PRO A 131 -5.31 -8.83 -19.18
CA PRO A 131 -4.45 -9.03 -20.34
C PRO A 131 -3.36 -10.07 -20.12
N MET A 132 -2.75 -10.20 -18.92
CA MET A 132 -1.75 -11.25 -18.65
C MET A 132 -2.30 -12.66 -18.87
N ILE A 133 -3.52 -12.94 -18.37
CA ILE A 133 -4.20 -14.23 -18.61
C ILE A 133 -4.43 -14.46 -20.10
N ARG A 134 -4.75 -13.40 -20.85
CA ARG A 134 -5.00 -13.46 -22.30
C ARG A 134 -3.74 -13.76 -23.14
N PHE A 135 -2.58 -13.33 -22.67
CA PHE A 135 -1.28 -13.65 -23.29
C PHE A 135 -0.72 -15.02 -22.86
N GLY A 136 -1.53 -15.84 -22.19
CA GLY A 136 -1.16 -17.20 -21.80
C GLY A 136 -0.31 -17.29 -20.53
N TYR A 137 -0.20 -16.20 -19.76
CA TYR A 137 0.45 -16.25 -18.44
C TYR A 137 -0.46 -17.01 -17.47
N SER A 138 0.03 -18.14 -16.94
CA SER A 138 -0.72 -18.94 -15.97
C SER A 138 -0.84 -18.19 -14.65
N MET A 139 -2.04 -18.15 -14.07
CA MET A 139 -2.31 -17.68 -12.70
C MET A 139 -1.82 -18.68 -11.65
N ARG A 140 -0.55 -19.10 -11.76
CA ARG A 140 0.11 -19.96 -10.77
C ARG A 140 1.29 -19.17 -10.21
N PHE A 141 1.12 -18.72 -8.97
CA PHE A 141 2.19 -18.33 -8.07
C PHE A 141 3.11 -19.52 -7.81
#